data_AF-A0AA97JBL1-F1
#
_entry.id   AF-A0AA97JBL1-F1
#
_cell.length_a   1.000
_cell.length_b   1.000
_cell.length_c   1.000
_cell.angle_alpha   90.00
_cell.angle_beta   90.00
_cell.angle_gamma   90.00
#
_symmetry.space_group_name_H-M   'P 1'
#
loop_
_entity.id
_entity.type
_entity.pdbx_description
1 polymer ?
#
loop_
_entity_poly.entity_id
_entity_poly.type
_entity_poly.pdbx_seq_one_letter_code
_entity_poly.pdbx_strand_id
1 'polypeptide(L)'
;MESPTEAAEGPLSASSRASSRLWRLSNFLMAVFFGLAGAVQVNDPDPGLWIVAYAVPAALTLVVSLNPPIADNIVWRSLSDLHSAACVVGSAILGYTLLASAQKNILHEEEGRELSGLVIITVWMSLCRGSAKNTLGGARLAIAIFLSLFPFVMWLYIYMNAEMRASWPSHCKTVI
;
A
#
# COMPACT_ATOMS: atom_id res chain seq x y z
N MET A 1 55.31 7.88 -0.05
CA MET A 1 54.24 7.73 -1.07
C MET A 1 53.64 6.37 -0.84
N GLU A 2 52.78 6.26 0.17
CA GLU A 2 52.04 5.02 0.46
C GLU A 2 50.61 5.19 -0.04
N SER A 3 50.18 4.20 -0.82
CA SER A 3 48.85 4.09 -1.40
C SER A 3 47.80 3.91 -0.30
N PRO A 4 46.67 4.64 -0.31
CA PRO A 4 45.59 4.38 0.63
C PRO A 4 44.89 3.09 0.24
N THR A 5 45.08 2.11 1.11
CA THR A 5 44.27 0.93 1.39
C THR A 5 42.87 0.94 0.76
N GLU A 6 42.72 0.06 -0.23
CA GLU A 6 41.47 -0.46 -0.75
C GLU A 6 40.72 -1.17 0.40
N ALA A 7 39.82 -0.42 1.05
CA ALA A 7 38.97 -0.96 2.11
C ALA A 7 38.00 -1.97 1.49
N ALA A 8 38.22 -3.25 1.78
CA ALA A 8 37.39 -4.36 1.37
C ALA A 8 35.91 -4.09 1.74
N GLU A 9 35.07 -3.85 0.72
CA GLU A 9 33.62 -3.81 0.87
C GLU A 9 33.10 -5.22 1.18
N GLY A 10 32.98 -5.55 2.46
CA GLY A 10 32.52 -6.86 2.90
C GLY A 10 31.06 -7.20 2.52
N PRO A 11 30.67 -8.48 2.50
CA PRO A 11 29.34 -8.96 2.09
C PRO A 11 28.16 -8.37 2.88
N LEU A 12 28.39 -7.93 4.13
CA LEU A 12 27.38 -7.24 4.95
C LEU A 12 27.00 -5.86 4.36
N SER A 13 27.93 -5.16 3.70
CA SER A 13 27.70 -3.87 3.03
C SER A 13 26.91 -4.02 1.73
N ALA A 14 27.15 -5.11 0.98
CA ALA A 14 26.38 -5.41 -0.22
C ALA A 14 24.91 -5.76 0.11
N SER A 15 24.68 -6.54 1.17
CA SER A 15 23.35 -6.93 1.63
C SER A 15 22.49 -5.74 2.11
N SER A 16 23.09 -4.79 2.85
CA SER A 16 22.40 -3.59 3.32
C SER A 16 21.99 -2.66 2.18
N ARG A 17 22.87 -2.50 1.16
CA ARG A 17 22.58 -1.72 -0.05
C ARG A 17 21.51 -2.36 -0.92
N ALA A 18 21.53 -3.68 -1.09
CA ALA A 18 20.49 -4.41 -1.80
C ALA A 18 19.13 -4.24 -1.10
N SER A 19 19.09 -4.42 0.23
CA SER A 19 17.88 -4.23 1.03
C SER A 19 17.31 -2.81 0.92
N SER A 20 18.19 -1.80 0.93
CA SER A 20 17.80 -0.39 0.72
C SER A 20 17.21 -0.14 -0.67
N ARG A 21 17.82 -0.69 -1.74
CA ARG A 21 17.29 -0.59 -3.11
C ARG A 21 15.94 -1.29 -3.25
N LEU A 22 15.81 -2.50 -2.70
CA LEU A 22 14.55 -3.25 -2.71
C LEU A 22 13.45 -2.46 -1.98
N TRP A 23 13.75 -1.92 -0.80
CA TRP A 23 12.79 -1.10 -0.05
C TRP A 23 12.31 0.12 -0.84
N ARG A 24 13.22 0.84 -1.48
CA ARG A 24 12.87 1.99 -2.33
C ARG A 24 12.01 1.57 -3.51
N LEU A 25 12.36 0.48 -4.18
CA LEU A 25 11.57 -0.07 -5.28
C LEU A 25 10.18 -0.50 -4.81
N SER A 26 10.06 -1.19 -3.69
CA SER A 26 8.77 -1.58 -3.10
C SER A 26 7.89 -0.36 -2.81
N ASN A 27 8.46 0.72 -2.27
CA ASN A 27 7.72 1.96 -2.06
C ASN A 27 7.30 2.61 -3.37
N PHE A 28 8.16 2.63 -4.38
CA PHE A 28 7.79 3.16 -5.69
C PHE A 28 6.63 2.37 -6.31
N LEU A 29 6.71 1.04 -6.31
CA LEU A 29 5.66 0.17 -6.83
C LEU A 29 4.34 0.36 -6.06
N MET A 30 4.41 0.45 -4.73
CA MET A 30 3.22 0.68 -3.92
C MET A 30 2.63 2.08 -4.10
N ALA A 31 3.46 3.10 -4.33
CA ALA A 31 3.00 4.44 -4.66
C ALA A 31 2.23 4.45 -6.00
N VAL A 32 2.74 3.75 -7.01
CA VAL A 32 2.05 3.56 -8.29
C VAL A 32 0.74 2.80 -8.07
N PHE A 33 0.77 1.71 -7.29
CA PHE A 33 -0.43 0.95 -6.96
C PHE A 33 -1.50 1.81 -6.32
N PHE A 34 -1.18 2.58 -5.27
CA PHE A 34 -2.14 3.48 -4.63
C PHE A 34 -2.63 4.57 -5.60
N GLY A 35 -1.75 5.11 -6.46
CA GLY A 35 -2.17 6.08 -7.48
C GLY A 35 -3.18 5.51 -8.47
N LEU A 36 -2.93 4.29 -8.96
CA LEU A 36 -3.86 3.58 -9.85
C LEU A 36 -5.15 3.19 -9.12
N ALA A 37 -5.05 2.72 -7.88
CA ALA A 37 -6.20 2.43 -7.03
C ALA A 37 -7.06 3.69 -6.85
N GLY A 38 -6.47 4.86 -6.61
CA GLY A 38 -7.21 6.12 -6.57
C GLY A 38 -7.87 6.48 -7.91
N ALA A 39 -7.17 6.26 -9.04
CA ALA A 39 -7.69 6.60 -10.36
C ALA A 39 -8.95 5.81 -10.74
N VAL A 40 -9.03 4.53 -10.36
CA VAL A 40 -10.22 3.70 -10.67
C VAL A 40 -11.46 4.11 -9.85
N GLN A 41 -11.28 4.82 -8.73
CA GLN A 41 -12.37 5.28 -7.86
C GLN A 41 -13.17 6.45 -8.45
N VAL A 42 -12.82 6.97 -9.63
CA VAL A 42 -13.67 7.93 -10.34
C VAL A 42 -15.08 7.38 -10.63
N ASN A 43 -15.22 6.05 -10.63
CA ASN A 43 -16.49 5.37 -10.90
C ASN A 43 -17.29 5.07 -9.63
N ASP A 44 -16.74 5.36 -8.46
CA ASP A 44 -17.38 5.15 -7.16
C ASP A 44 -18.51 6.19 -6.94
N PRO A 45 -19.57 5.87 -6.15
CA PRO A 45 -20.57 6.85 -5.75
C PRO A 45 -19.98 8.08 -5.02
N ASP A 46 -18.89 7.89 -4.27
CA ASP A 46 -18.20 8.92 -3.48
C ASP A 46 -16.74 9.12 -3.93
N PRO A 47 -16.50 9.50 -5.19
CA PRO A 47 -15.19 9.39 -5.83
C PRO A 47 -14.15 10.29 -5.15
N GLY A 48 -14.56 11.47 -4.67
CA GLY A 48 -13.67 12.42 -4.02
C GLY A 48 -13.05 11.88 -2.74
N LEU A 49 -13.85 11.19 -1.91
CA LEU A 49 -13.37 10.60 -0.66
C LEU A 49 -12.32 9.52 -0.94
N TRP A 50 -12.64 8.61 -1.84
CA TRP A 50 -11.79 7.47 -2.17
C TRP A 50 -10.52 7.87 -2.92
N ILE A 51 -10.60 8.81 -3.87
CA ILE A 51 -9.42 9.36 -4.54
C ILE A 51 -8.45 9.94 -3.50
N VAL A 52 -8.94 10.70 -2.51
CA VAL A 52 -8.10 11.25 -1.44
C VAL A 52 -7.55 10.14 -0.55
N ALA A 53 -8.36 9.15 -0.20
CA ALA A 53 -7.97 8.00 0.63
C ALA A 53 -6.75 7.27 0.06
N TYR A 54 -6.65 7.17 -1.27
CA TYR A 54 -5.51 6.54 -1.96
C TYR A 54 -4.40 7.53 -2.40
N ALA A 55 -4.73 8.77 -2.76
CA ALA A 55 -3.74 9.74 -3.24
C ALA A 55 -2.77 10.18 -2.14
N VAL A 56 -3.24 10.35 -0.90
CA VAL A 56 -2.39 10.70 0.24
C VAL A 56 -1.32 9.63 0.50
N PRO A 57 -1.65 8.33 0.66
CA PRO A 57 -0.63 7.30 0.85
C PRO A 57 0.21 7.09 -0.41
N ALA A 58 -0.30 7.31 -1.63
CA ALA A 58 0.50 7.30 -2.84
C ALA A 58 1.63 8.34 -2.77
N ALA A 59 1.29 9.59 -2.42
CA ALA A 59 2.27 10.68 -2.29
C ALA A 59 3.26 10.41 -1.15
N LEU A 60 2.78 10.04 0.04
CA LEU A 60 3.65 9.75 1.18
C LEU A 60 4.63 8.61 0.89
N THR A 61 4.17 7.56 0.23
CA THR A 61 4.99 6.40 -0.17
C THR A 61 5.99 6.78 -1.27
N LEU A 62 5.57 7.61 -2.24
CA LEU A 62 6.47 8.09 -3.30
C LEU A 62 7.65 8.85 -2.70
N VAL A 63 7.40 9.76 -1.76
CA VAL A 63 8.49 10.54 -1.14
C VAL A 63 9.42 9.63 -0.34
N VAL A 64 8.92 8.57 0.32
CA VAL A 64 9.76 7.55 0.98
C VAL A 64 10.61 6.77 -0.03
N SER A 65 10.08 6.46 -1.23
CA SER A 65 10.84 5.79 -2.29
C SER A 65 12.04 6.64 -2.76
N LEU A 66 11.84 7.95 -2.84
CA LEU A 66 12.85 8.91 -3.28
C LEU A 66 13.88 9.20 -2.19
N ASN A 67 13.42 9.43 -0.96
CA ASN A 67 14.25 9.82 0.19
C ASN A 67 13.76 9.14 1.49
N PRO A 68 14.14 7.87 1.76
CA PRO A 68 13.63 7.10 2.91
C PRO A 68 13.73 7.78 4.29
N PRO A 69 14.80 8.55 4.61
CA PRO A 69 14.88 9.32 5.87
C PRO A 69 13.72 10.29 6.12
N ILE A 70 12.92 10.66 5.10
CA ILE A 70 11.75 11.53 5.28
C ILE A 70 10.73 10.96 6.27
N ALA A 71 10.67 9.65 6.45
CA ALA A 71 9.75 8.99 7.40
C ALA A 71 10.07 9.34 8.87
N ASP A 72 11.22 9.95 9.14
CA ASP A 72 11.58 10.51 10.44
C ASP A 72 11.08 11.93 10.68
N ASN A 73 10.65 12.63 9.62
CA ASN A 73 10.15 13.99 9.72
C ASN A 73 8.77 14.05 10.41
N ILE A 74 8.59 15.01 11.33
CA ILE A 74 7.34 15.15 12.10
C ILE A 74 6.10 15.38 11.21
N VAL A 75 6.22 16.11 10.11
CA VAL A 75 5.10 16.37 9.19
C VAL A 75 4.67 15.08 8.50
N TRP A 76 5.64 14.34 7.93
CA TRP A 76 5.36 13.05 7.29
C TRP A 76 4.71 12.08 8.28
N ARG A 77 5.25 12.02 9.51
CA ARG A 77 4.74 11.14 10.58
C ARG A 77 3.32 11.50 10.97
N SER A 78 3.04 12.77 11.26
CA SER A 78 1.69 13.22 11.65
C SER A 78 0.67 12.98 10.55
N LEU A 79 1.02 13.26 9.29
CA LEU A 79 0.13 12.99 8.15
C LEU A 79 -0.14 11.49 7.99
N SER A 80 0.92 10.66 8.06
CA SER A 80 0.80 9.20 7.99
C SER A 80 -0.05 8.64 9.13
N ASP A 81 0.18 9.09 10.37
CA ASP A 81 -0.50 8.60 11.56
C ASP A 81 -1.99 9.01 11.56
N LEU A 82 -2.29 10.27 11.19
CA LEU A 82 -3.67 10.76 11.07
C LEU A 82 -4.43 10.02 9.95
N HIS A 83 -3.82 9.85 8.78
CA HIS A 83 -4.43 9.13 7.67
C HIS A 83 -4.66 7.66 8.01
N SER A 84 -3.69 7.01 8.66
CA SER A 84 -3.82 5.63 9.12
C SER A 84 -4.93 5.47 10.15
N ALA A 85 -5.07 6.42 11.08
CA ALA A 85 -6.15 6.43 12.05
C ALA A 85 -7.52 6.56 11.37
N ALA A 86 -7.65 7.46 10.39
CA ALA A 86 -8.88 7.59 9.59
C ALA A 86 -9.19 6.29 8.83
N CYS A 87 -8.19 5.65 8.22
CA CYS A 87 -8.36 4.36 7.52
C CYS A 87 -8.77 3.23 8.48
N VAL A 88 -8.24 3.20 9.71
CA VAL A 88 -8.64 2.22 10.73
C VAL A 88 -10.10 2.42 11.15
N VAL A 89 -10.51 3.67 11.37
CA VAL A 89 -11.92 3.99 11.70
C VAL A 89 -12.83 3.61 10.54
N GLY A 90 -12.49 3.99 9.30
CA GLY A 90 -13.24 3.60 8.10
C GLY A 90 -13.34 2.08 7.94
N SER A 91 -12.24 1.36 8.17
CA SER A 91 -12.23 -0.10 8.15
C SER A 91 -13.14 -0.72 9.21
N ALA A 92 -13.17 -0.15 10.42
CA ALA A 92 -14.04 -0.62 11.49
C ALA A 92 -15.52 -0.39 11.16
N ILE A 93 -15.86 0.75 10.58
CA ILE A 93 -17.22 1.08 10.13
C ILE A 93 -17.66 0.13 9.03
N LEU A 94 -16.89 0.00 7.94
CA LEU A 94 -17.20 -0.90 6.82
C LEU A 94 -17.25 -2.36 7.28
N GLY A 95 -16.30 -2.78 8.13
CA GLY A 95 -16.30 -4.12 8.70
C GLY A 95 -17.54 -4.40 9.53
N TYR A 96 -18.00 -3.44 10.34
CA TYR A 96 -19.26 -3.56 11.07
C TYR A 96 -20.46 -3.67 10.12
N THR A 97 -20.54 -2.82 9.08
CA THR A 97 -21.63 -2.86 8.09
C THR A 97 -21.70 -4.20 7.37
N LEU A 98 -20.55 -4.75 6.94
CA LEU A 98 -20.46 -6.05 6.30
C LEU A 98 -20.92 -7.19 7.22
N LEU A 99 -20.49 -7.16 8.49
CA LEU A 99 -20.91 -8.14 9.50
C LEU A 99 -22.42 -8.04 9.80
N ALA A 100 -22.94 -6.83 9.98
CA ALA A 100 -24.36 -6.58 10.24
C ALA A 100 -25.24 -6.97 9.06
N SER A 101 -24.72 -6.82 7.83
CA SER A 101 -25.42 -7.19 6.59
C SER A 101 -25.27 -8.67 6.21
N ALA A 102 -24.53 -9.47 7.00
CA ALA A 102 -24.28 -10.89 6.79
C ALA A 102 -23.76 -11.24 5.38
N GLN A 103 -22.96 -10.35 4.79
CA GLN A 103 -22.47 -10.52 3.42
C GLN A 103 -21.48 -11.69 3.33
N LYS A 104 -21.77 -12.64 2.44
CA LYS A 104 -20.99 -13.89 2.32
C LYS A 104 -19.76 -13.74 1.41
N ASN A 105 -19.75 -12.76 0.51
CA ASN A 105 -18.70 -12.61 -0.52
C ASN A 105 -18.05 -11.22 -0.47
N ILE A 106 -17.10 -11.03 0.44
CA ILE A 106 -16.34 -9.77 0.64
C ILE A 106 -15.72 -9.25 -0.67
N LEU A 107 -15.38 -10.12 -1.62
CA LEU A 107 -14.75 -9.72 -2.89
C LEU A 107 -15.74 -9.24 -3.96
N HIS A 108 -17.02 -9.67 -3.88
CA HIS A 108 -18.05 -9.26 -4.84
C HIS A 108 -18.62 -7.89 -4.49
N GLU A 109 -18.73 -7.60 -3.20
CA GLU A 109 -19.28 -6.35 -2.69
C GLU A 109 -18.26 -5.21 -2.76
N GLU A 110 -18.74 -4.02 -3.10
CA GLU A 110 -17.97 -2.77 -3.17
C GLU A 110 -17.31 -2.45 -1.82
N GLU A 111 -18.08 -2.52 -0.74
CA GLU A 111 -17.63 -2.28 0.64
C GLU A 111 -16.47 -3.20 1.08
N GLY A 112 -16.45 -4.44 0.59
CA GLY A 112 -15.39 -5.38 0.93
C GLY A 112 -14.08 -5.10 0.20
N ARG A 113 -14.15 -4.58 -1.04
CA ARG A 113 -12.97 -4.10 -1.78
C ARG A 113 -12.42 -2.84 -1.12
N GLU A 114 -13.29 -1.89 -0.77
CA GLU A 114 -12.95 -0.67 -0.04
C GLU A 114 -12.26 -0.98 1.30
N LEU A 115 -12.84 -1.87 2.11
CA LEU A 115 -12.27 -2.33 3.38
C LEU A 115 -10.85 -2.89 3.17
N SER A 116 -10.66 -3.76 2.16
CA SER A 116 -9.35 -4.35 1.89
C SER A 116 -8.30 -3.29 1.52
N GLY A 117 -8.69 -2.26 0.76
CA GLY A 117 -7.82 -1.15 0.40
C GLY A 117 -7.37 -0.33 1.61
N LEU A 118 -8.29 0.01 2.51
CA LEU A 118 -7.98 0.73 3.75
C LEU A 118 -7.01 -0.07 4.65
N VAL A 119 -7.21 -1.39 4.76
CA VAL A 119 -6.30 -2.27 5.52
C VAL A 119 -4.89 -2.28 4.91
N ILE A 120 -4.78 -2.39 3.58
CA ILE A 120 -3.48 -2.34 2.89
C ILE A 120 -2.77 -1.00 3.16
N ILE A 121 -3.50 0.12 3.08
CA ILE A 121 -2.97 1.46 3.37
C ILE A 121 -2.41 1.50 4.80
N THR A 122 -3.19 1.11 5.80
CA THR A 122 -2.78 1.15 7.21
C THR A 122 -1.53 0.32 7.47
N VAL A 123 -1.47 -0.90 6.93
CA VAL A 123 -0.30 -1.76 7.10
C VAL A 123 0.92 -1.16 6.40
N TRP A 124 0.77 -0.62 5.20
CA TRP A 124 1.88 -0.03 4.46
C TRP A 124 2.44 1.22 5.13
N MET A 125 1.57 2.13 5.59
CA MET A 125 1.98 3.32 6.35
C MET A 125 2.75 2.94 7.62
N SER A 126 2.32 1.88 8.31
CA SER A 126 3.03 1.33 9.49
C SER A 126 4.42 0.80 9.14
N LEU A 127 4.58 0.15 7.99
CA LEU A 127 5.89 -0.30 7.49
C LEU A 127 6.80 0.89 7.18
N CYS A 128 6.29 1.92 6.49
CA CYS A 128 7.03 3.16 6.22
C CYS A 128 7.48 3.87 7.50
N ARG A 129 6.58 3.96 8.49
CA ARG A 129 6.87 4.51 9.82
C ARG A 129 7.98 3.74 10.55
N GLY A 130 8.02 2.43 10.36
CA GLY A 130 9.00 1.52 10.94
C GLY A 130 10.38 1.54 10.25
N SER A 131 10.47 2.07 9.02
CA SER A 131 11.70 2.09 8.21
C SER A 131 12.82 2.95 8.80
N ALA A 132 12.47 3.97 9.58
CA ALA A 132 13.40 4.83 10.29
C ALA A 132 14.24 4.11 11.36
N LYS A 133 13.65 3.07 11.96
CA LYS A 133 14.30 2.29 13.00
C LYS A 133 15.07 1.20 12.26
N ASN A 134 16.41 1.28 12.23
CA ASN A 134 17.39 0.48 11.46
C ASN A 134 17.32 -1.06 11.56
N THR A 135 16.18 -1.63 11.94
CA THR A 135 15.85 -3.05 11.91
C THR A 135 14.80 -3.28 10.81
N LEU A 136 15.23 -3.25 9.55
CA LEU A 136 14.45 -3.82 8.45
C LEU A 136 14.55 -5.35 8.57
N GLY A 137 13.86 -5.94 9.54
CA GLY A 137 13.83 -7.39 9.73
C GLY A 137 13.20 -8.07 8.52
N GLY A 138 13.71 -9.25 8.13
CA GLY A 138 13.23 -9.99 6.96
C GLY A 138 11.72 -10.23 6.94
N ALA A 139 11.06 -10.32 8.10
CA ALA A 139 9.61 -10.39 8.21
C ALA A 139 8.87 -9.15 7.67
N ARG A 140 9.39 -7.94 7.91
CA ARG A 140 8.80 -6.70 7.35
C ARG A 140 8.89 -6.68 5.83
N LEU A 141 10.02 -7.13 5.28
CA LEU A 141 10.22 -7.22 3.85
C LEU A 141 9.32 -8.30 3.21
N ALA A 142 9.16 -9.45 3.87
CA ALA A 142 8.24 -10.50 3.41
C ALA A 142 6.78 -10.04 3.40
N ILE A 143 6.32 -9.34 4.45
CA ILE A 143 4.99 -8.74 4.51
C ILE A 143 4.82 -7.69 3.40
N ALA A 144 5.83 -6.83 3.19
CA ALA A 144 5.80 -5.82 2.14
C ALA A 144 5.69 -6.45 0.75
N ILE A 145 6.47 -7.50 0.46
CA ILE A 145 6.42 -8.23 -0.82
C ILE A 145 5.04 -8.88 -1.00
N PHE A 146 4.53 -9.57 0.01
CA PHE A 146 3.21 -10.20 -0.06
C PHE A 146 2.10 -9.18 -0.33
N LEU A 147 2.07 -8.08 0.41
CA LEU A 147 1.08 -7.00 0.23
C LEU A 147 1.24 -6.27 -1.10
N SER A 148 2.45 -6.21 -1.65
CA SER A 148 2.70 -5.63 -2.96
C SER A 148 2.22 -6.54 -4.09
N LEU A 149 2.29 -7.87 -3.92
CA LEU A 149 1.86 -8.84 -4.92
C LEU A 149 0.35 -9.12 -4.87
N PHE A 150 -0.25 -9.07 -3.67
CA PHE A 150 -1.66 -9.39 -3.46
C PHE A 150 -2.62 -8.63 -4.39
N PRO A 151 -2.50 -7.30 -4.59
CA PRO A 151 -3.40 -6.58 -5.48
C PRO A 151 -3.27 -6.98 -6.95
N PHE A 152 -2.08 -7.34 -7.43
CA PHE A 152 -1.90 -7.82 -8.80
C PHE A 152 -2.51 -9.21 -8.99
N VAL A 153 -2.35 -10.10 -8.00
CA VAL A 153 -2.98 -11.42 -8.01
C VAL A 153 -4.50 -11.29 -7.99
N MET A 154 -5.03 -10.41 -7.13
CA MET A 154 -6.45 -10.12 -7.06
C MET A 154 -7.00 -9.51 -8.35
N TRP A 155 -6.27 -8.57 -8.96
CA TRP A 155 -6.67 -7.97 -10.21
C TRP A 155 -6.70 -8.98 -11.36
N LEU A 156 -5.67 -9.84 -11.45
CA LEU A 156 -5.64 -10.94 -12.43
C LEU A 156 -6.81 -11.91 -12.21
N TYR A 157 -7.10 -12.26 -10.96
CA TYR A 157 -8.24 -13.11 -10.62
C TYR A 157 -9.56 -12.49 -11.06
N ILE A 158 -9.80 -11.21 -10.77
CA ILE A 158 -11.00 -10.47 -11.20
C ILE A 158 -11.11 -10.45 -12.74
N TYR A 159 -10.01 -10.17 -13.43
CA TYR A 159 -9.97 -10.12 -14.89
C TYR A 159 -10.39 -11.47 -15.51
N MET A 160 -9.85 -12.57 -14.98
CA MET A 160 -10.14 -13.93 -15.43
C MET A 160 -11.57 -14.39 -15.09
N ASN A 161 -12.17 -13.90 -14.00
CA ASN A 161 -13.52 -14.30 -13.56
C ASN A 161 -14.61 -13.39 -14.15
N ALA A 162 -15.03 -13.68 -15.37
CA ALA A 162 -16.07 -12.90 -16.07
C ALA A 162 -17.42 -12.87 -15.33
N GLU A 163 -17.80 -13.94 -14.64
CA GLU A 163 -19.03 -14.00 -13.85
C GLU A 163 -19.02 -13.01 -12.68
N MET A 164 -17.87 -12.85 -12.03
CA MET A 164 -17.69 -11.86 -10.96
C MET A 164 -17.90 -10.44 -11.52
N ARG A 165 -17.28 -10.11 -12.66
CA ARG A 165 -17.44 -8.80 -13.31
C ARG A 165 -18.88 -8.56 -13.77
N ALA A 166 -19.58 -9.61 -14.21
CA ALA A 166 -20.99 -9.51 -14.60
C ALA A 166 -21.89 -9.18 -13.39
N SER A 167 -21.55 -9.67 -12.20
CA SER A 167 -22.29 -9.43 -10.96
C SER A 167 -22.11 -8.02 -10.37
N TRP A 168 -21.14 -7.23 -10.86
CA TRP A 168 -20.88 -5.90 -10.34
C TRP A 168 -21.97 -4.88 -10.68
N PRO A 169 -22.13 -3.84 -9.83
CA PRO A 169 -22.95 -2.67 -10.15
C PRO A 169 -22.57 -2.05 -11.50
N SER A 170 -23.52 -1.41 -12.17
CA SER A 170 -23.29 -0.82 -13.50
C SER A 170 -22.18 0.21 -13.52
N HIS A 171 -22.01 0.99 -12.44
CA HIS A 171 -20.94 1.98 -12.32
C HIS A 171 -19.55 1.35 -12.23
N CYS A 172 -19.41 0.12 -11.70
CA CYS A 172 -18.13 -0.56 -11.60
C CYS A 172 -17.68 -1.25 -12.91
N LYS A 173 -18.53 -1.34 -13.94
CA LYS A 173 -18.26 -2.12 -15.17
C LYS A 173 -17.45 -1.39 -16.23
N THR A 174 -17.30 -0.07 -16.11
CA THR A 174 -16.62 0.80 -17.09
C THR A 174 -15.09 0.81 -16.95
N VAL A 175 -14.55 0.07 -15.99
CA VAL A 175 -13.16 0.20 -15.51
C VAL A 175 -12.21 -0.84 -16.10
N ILE A 176 -12.74 -1.88 -16.76
CA ILE A 176 -11.96 -3.02 -17.31
C ILE A 176 -12.02 -3.03 -18.82
#